data_AF-A0A958XKE2-F1
#
_entry.id   AF-A0A958XKE2-F1
#
_cell.length_a   1.000
_cell.length_b   1.000
_cell.length_c   1.000
_cell.angle_alpha   90.00
_cell.angle_beta   90.00
_cell.angle_gamma   90.00
#
_symmetry.space_group_name_H-M   'P 1'
#
loop_
_entity.id
_entity.type
_entity.pdbx_description
1 polymer ?
#
loop_
_entity_poly.entity_id
_entity_poly.type
_entity_poly.pdbx_seq_one_letter_code
_entity_poly.pdbx_strand_id
1 'polypeptide(L)'
;MLKKAIWPAVLCVCFSAALSAAAPQSVAQGVLDRLFATNGNYQFKKPKLAISTKNNKGGAVYEPWRNTIYLDQQTYDICRSFGPDSLSALAFILGHELVHAYQAELKTGHGSSNFLAYTQNYGSDVRLEKSADIQGLFNAQLSGYQAIKVMPEVIEAVYNAYGLAGKALPGYPSLSERKASTAEVLTIAQNLLDIFTSSNYLAVIGKYQLAITGYEHILQYYQGIELYNNLGVANVLLAQQYWNPPTDKFIYPLEVDWYTKIAQAISRGEQSLDPALEPFRLDCLEKAAKNFRTAIRLNPGYLPAHTNLVSTLNLMGKPVEALKYAELHLLKPISGKKRYRGPKHDLEMAEIAVGITYALYPGGMRKKEAETLFQRLTGSEYVASALYARQNLNSLRHTQSENVLADLTLPDAFRQTLAAMQLPRTSNLERQPLDENSTVFFAKKRERESAAYVFSNDRGANEVTFLRFQNRHLKGAPILSGTQDLSAVAYRNLLAARDGFYLHAKADHAIIKVDSKGGVLEMVKYVVH
;
A
#
# COMPACT_ATOMS: atom_id res chain seq x y z
N MET A 1 -51.82 17.23 -40.16
CA MET A 1 -50.97 17.68 -39.02
C MET A 1 -49.53 17.27 -39.29
N LEU A 2 -48.72 18.17 -39.84
CA LEU A 2 -47.28 18.00 -40.05
C LEU A 2 -46.61 19.28 -39.55
N LYS A 3 -45.95 19.20 -38.40
CA LYS A 3 -45.31 20.35 -37.75
C LYS A 3 -43.96 20.64 -38.42
N LYS A 4 -43.80 21.91 -38.78
CA LYS A 4 -42.57 22.53 -39.32
C LYS A 4 -41.40 22.37 -38.36
N ALA A 5 -40.25 21.95 -38.89
CA ALA A 5 -38.96 22.03 -38.21
C ALA A 5 -38.46 23.49 -38.25
N ILE A 6 -38.10 24.03 -37.09
CA ILE A 6 -37.41 25.31 -36.93
C ILE A 6 -36.02 24.97 -36.42
N TRP A 7 -34.99 25.24 -37.22
CA TRP A 7 -33.61 25.32 -36.77
C TRP A 7 -33.35 26.72 -36.19
N PRO A 8 -32.69 26.83 -35.02
CA PRO A 8 -31.93 28.02 -34.70
C PRO A 8 -30.42 27.71 -34.67
N ALA A 9 -29.68 28.63 -35.28
CA ALA A 9 -28.23 28.68 -35.38
C ALA A 9 -27.53 28.54 -34.02
N VAL A 10 -26.51 27.69 -33.97
CA VAL A 10 -25.53 27.67 -32.88
C VAL A 10 -24.62 28.88 -33.06
N LEU A 11 -24.79 29.86 -32.17
CA LEU A 11 -23.85 30.96 -31.99
C LEU A 11 -22.47 30.37 -31.67
N CYS A 12 -21.51 30.64 -32.57
CA CYS A 12 -20.10 30.49 -32.32
C CYS A 12 -19.67 31.57 -31.32
N VAL A 13 -19.63 31.26 -30.03
CA VAL A 13 -19.05 32.13 -29.01
C VAL A 13 -17.56 31.79 -28.90
N CYS A 14 -16.73 32.70 -29.40
CA CYS A 14 -15.29 32.69 -29.20
C CYS A 14 -14.95 32.75 -27.70
N PHE A 15 -14.65 31.61 -27.08
CA PHE A 15 -14.00 31.55 -25.77
C PHE A 15 -12.49 31.76 -25.95
N SER A 16 -12.05 33.01 -26.03
CA SER A 16 -10.65 33.37 -26.12
C SER A 16 -9.98 33.42 -24.72
N ALA A 17 -8.90 32.64 -24.59
CA ALA A 17 -7.73 32.81 -23.72
C ALA A 17 -7.81 32.60 -22.18
N ALA A 18 -8.96 32.57 -21.50
CA ALA A 18 -8.98 32.35 -20.04
C ALA A 18 -8.98 30.87 -19.60
N LEU A 19 -9.31 29.92 -20.48
CA LEU A 19 -9.40 28.50 -20.15
C LEU A 19 -8.08 27.71 -20.29
N SER A 20 -7.03 28.26 -20.90
CA SER A 20 -5.83 27.47 -21.22
C SER A 20 -4.82 27.35 -20.07
N ALA A 21 -4.75 28.32 -19.16
CA ALA A 21 -3.83 28.29 -18.01
C ALA A 21 -4.38 27.49 -16.81
N ALA A 22 -5.71 27.36 -16.69
CA ALA A 22 -6.35 26.63 -15.59
C ALA A 22 -6.20 25.09 -15.72
N ALA A 23 -6.10 24.58 -16.95
CA ALA A 23 -5.99 23.14 -17.20
C ALA A 23 -4.65 22.54 -16.71
N PRO A 24 -3.46 23.08 -17.07
CA PRO A 24 -2.17 22.57 -16.58
C PRO A 24 -2.05 22.54 -15.06
N GLN A 25 -2.46 23.65 -14.41
CA GLN A 25 -2.41 23.79 -12.97
C GLN A 25 -3.27 22.73 -12.26
N SER A 26 -4.49 22.49 -12.75
CA SER A 26 -5.40 21.50 -12.16
C SER A 26 -4.88 20.07 -12.29
N VAL A 27 -4.30 19.71 -13.44
CA VAL A 27 -3.73 18.37 -13.69
C VAL A 27 -2.53 18.13 -12.78
N ALA A 28 -1.60 19.07 -12.74
CA ALA A 28 -0.39 18.93 -11.94
C ALA A 28 -0.71 18.93 -10.43
N GLN A 29 -1.70 19.73 -10.00
CA GLN A 29 -2.20 19.67 -8.61
C GLN A 29 -2.83 18.31 -8.30
N GLY A 30 -3.58 17.71 -9.23
CA GLY A 30 -4.12 16.36 -9.06
C GLY A 30 -3.05 15.29 -8.88
N VAL A 31 -1.92 15.40 -9.61
CA VAL A 31 -0.77 14.50 -9.43
C VAL A 31 -0.14 14.69 -8.05
N LEU A 32 0.13 15.93 -7.65
CA LEU A 32 0.68 16.25 -6.32
C LEU A 32 -0.25 15.78 -5.19
N ASP A 33 -1.56 15.98 -5.34
CA ASP A 33 -2.56 15.57 -4.36
C ASP A 33 -2.57 14.05 -4.18
N ARG A 34 -2.43 13.29 -5.27
CA ARG A 34 -2.32 11.83 -5.20
C ARG A 34 -1.03 11.39 -4.52
N LEU A 35 0.12 11.97 -4.88
CA LEU A 35 1.41 11.66 -4.25
C LEU A 35 1.40 11.94 -2.74
N PHE A 36 0.84 13.09 -2.33
CA PHE A 36 0.70 13.47 -0.93
C PHE A 36 -0.28 12.54 -0.19
N ALA A 37 -1.39 12.15 -0.84
CA ALA A 37 -2.36 11.24 -0.27
C ALA A 37 -1.80 9.80 -0.09
N THR A 38 -1.02 9.30 -1.05
CA THR A 38 -0.35 7.99 -0.99
C THR A 38 0.66 7.94 0.15
N ASN A 39 1.51 8.97 0.28
CA ASN A 39 2.44 9.03 1.41
C ASN A 39 1.69 9.11 2.74
N GLY A 40 0.64 9.93 2.80
CA GLY A 40 -0.25 10.02 3.94
C GLY A 40 0.37 10.66 5.18
N ASN A 41 1.55 11.28 5.08
CA ASN A 41 2.09 12.06 6.17
C ASN A 41 1.51 13.48 6.17
N TYR A 42 0.43 13.66 6.92
CA TYR A 42 -0.30 14.92 7.10
C TYR A 42 0.17 15.70 8.33
N GLN A 43 1.25 15.27 8.99
CA GLN A 43 1.94 16.12 9.96
C GLN A 43 2.57 17.32 9.27
N PHE A 44 3.01 17.13 8.02
CA PHE A 44 3.51 18.18 7.16
C PHE A 44 2.37 18.88 6.43
N LYS A 45 2.49 20.20 6.27
CA LYS A 45 1.49 20.95 5.54
C LYS A 45 1.68 20.70 4.05
N LYS A 46 0.63 20.25 3.36
CA LYS A 46 0.68 19.99 1.91
C LYS A 46 1.15 21.25 1.15
N PRO A 47 2.20 21.14 0.31
CA PRO A 47 2.64 22.25 -0.51
C PRO A 47 1.58 22.67 -1.52
N LYS A 48 1.51 23.97 -1.77
CA LYS A 48 0.77 24.51 -2.92
C LYS A 48 1.58 24.23 -4.19
N LEU A 49 0.91 24.06 -5.32
CA LEU A 49 1.58 24.05 -6.61
C LEU A 49 1.32 25.38 -7.33
N ALA A 50 2.32 25.91 -8.04
CA ALA A 50 2.14 27.02 -8.95
C ALA A 50 2.96 26.79 -10.23
N ILE A 51 2.34 26.93 -11.39
CA ILE A 51 3.08 26.89 -12.66
C ILE A 51 3.65 28.27 -12.98
N SER A 52 4.97 28.35 -13.16
CA SER A 52 5.70 29.57 -13.50
C SER A 52 5.90 29.69 -15.01
N THR A 53 5.53 30.84 -15.56
CA THR A 53 5.89 31.22 -16.95
C THR A 53 7.27 31.86 -17.05
N LYS A 54 7.86 32.26 -15.91
CA LYS A 54 9.25 32.70 -15.83
C LYS A 54 10.13 31.46 -15.73
N ASN A 55 11.05 31.30 -16.68
CA ASN A 55 12.00 30.20 -16.69
C ASN A 55 12.95 30.35 -15.49
N ASN A 56 12.68 29.61 -14.42
CA ASN A 56 13.42 29.71 -13.17
C ASN A 56 14.74 28.92 -13.21
N LYS A 57 15.17 28.42 -14.39
CA LYS A 57 16.40 27.63 -14.63
C LYS A 57 16.51 26.31 -13.85
N GLY A 58 15.58 26.03 -12.93
CA GLY A 58 15.55 24.85 -12.08
C GLY A 58 14.56 23.76 -12.48
N GLY A 59 13.69 24.00 -13.48
CA GLY A 59 12.68 23.04 -13.92
C GLY A 59 11.50 22.89 -12.95
N ALA A 60 11.78 22.53 -11.71
CA ALA A 60 10.87 22.59 -10.57
C ALA A 60 11.65 22.96 -9.29
N VAL A 61 11.00 23.67 -8.37
CA VAL A 61 11.62 24.19 -7.13
C VAL A 61 10.57 24.18 -6.02
N TYR A 62 10.91 23.63 -4.85
CA TYR A 62 10.15 23.86 -3.62
C TYR A 62 10.71 25.05 -2.83
N GLU A 63 9.84 26.02 -2.52
CA GLU A 63 10.15 27.15 -1.64
C GLU A 63 9.53 26.94 -0.24
N PRO A 64 10.33 26.69 0.81
CA PRO A 64 9.82 26.43 2.17
C PRO A 64 9.00 27.58 2.75
N TRP A 65 9.46 28.83 2.59
CA TRP A 65 8.81 30.01 3.17
C TRP A 65 7.35 30.19 2.73
N ARG A 66 7.07 29.83 1.47
CA ARG A 66 5.72 29.89 0.90
C ARG A 66 5.02 28.53 0.94
N ASN A 67 5.73 27.49 1.33
CA ASN A 67 5.33 26.09 1.21
C ASN A 67 4.67 25.84 -0.16
N THR A 68 5.43 26.16 -1.23
CA THR A 68 4.95 26.15 -2.60
C THR A 68 5.99 25.50 -3.53
N ILE A 69 5.55 24.53 -4.31
CA ILE A 69 6.30 23.94 -5.42
C ILE A 69 5.99 24.80 -6.66
N TYR A 70 7.03 25.38 -7.26
CA TYR A 70 6.96 26.05 -8.53
C TYR A 70 7.42 25.11 -9.63
N LEU A 71 6.53 24.84 -10.58
CA LEU A 71 6.83 24.03 -11.75
C LEU A 71 6.95 24.96 -12.96
N ASP A 72 8.06 24.90 -13.70
CA ASP A 72 8.18 25.69 -14.92
C ASP A 72 7.19 25.17 -15.98
N GLN A 73 6.55 26.09 -16.71
CA GLN A 73 5.66 25.74 -17.83
C GLN A 73 6.38 24.86 -18.86
N GLN A 74 7.66 25.15 -19.13
CA GLN A 74 8.49 24.35 -20.02
C GLN A 74 8.64 22.90 -19.53
N THR A 75 8.87 22.67 -18.24
CA THR A 75 8.92 21.31 -17.64
C THR A 75 7.59 20.58 -17.79
N TYR A 76 6.47 21.26 -17.54
CA TYR A 76 5.15 20.69 -17.73
C TYR A 76 4.92 20.25 -19.20
N ASP A 77 5.32 21.08 -20.16
CA ASP A 77 5.18 20.79 -21.59
C ASP A 77 6.09 19.63 -22.02
N ILE A 78 7.28 19.51 -21.44
CA ILE A 78 8.17 18.35 -21.62
C ILE A 78 7.47 17.09 -21.13
N CYS A 79 6.93 17.07 -19.90
CA CYS A 79 6.20 15.91 -19.39
C CYS A 79 5.03 15.53 -20.30
N ARG A 80 4.30 16.52 -20.84
CA ARG A 80 3.18 16.30 -21.76
C ARG A 80 3.61 15.61 -23.07
N SER A 81 4.85 15.83 -23.54
CA SER A 81 5.37 15.20 -24.77
C SER A 81 5.48 13.67 -24.69
N PHE A 82 5.46 13.08 -23.48
CA PHE A 82 5.50 11.63 -23.24
C PHE A 82 4.17 10.92 -23.49
N GLY A 83 3.13 11.63 -23.94
CA GLY A 83 1.86 11.02 -24.33
C GLY A 83 1.18 10.24 -23.18
N PRO A 84 0.91 8.93 -23.32
CA PRO A 84 0.30 8.11 -22.26
C PRO A 84 1.09 8.12 -20.94
N ASP A 85 2.40 8.31 -21.01
CA ASP A 85 3.32 8.27 -19.88
C ASP A 85 3.52 9.67 -19.24
N SER A 86 2.82 10.70 -19.72
CA SER A 86 2.97 12.10 -19.28
C SER A 86 2.75 12.33 -17.79
N LEU A 87 1.74 11.68 -17.19
CA LEU A 87 1.48 11.79 -15.75
C LEU A 87 2.58 11.10 -14.93
N SER A 88 3.18 10.03 -15.45
CA SER A 88 4.30 9.34 -14.79
C SER A 88 5.56 10.20 -14.79
N ALA A 89 5.83 10.88 -15.90
CA ALA A 89 6.92 11.86 -15.99
C ALA A 89 6.72 13.01 -15.00
N LEU A 90 5.51 13.56 -14.93
CA LEU A 90 5.18 14.64 -14.01
C LEU A 90 5.24 14.20 -12.54
N ALA A 91 4.78 12.98 -12.23
CA ALA A 91 4.79 12.42 -10.89
C ALA A 91 6.21 12.21 -10.36
N PHE A 92 7.17 11.87 -11.22
CA PHE A 92 8.58 11.79 -10.83
C PHE A 92 9.10 13.13 -10.33
N ILE A 93 8.92 14.20 -11.12
CA ILE A 93 9.41 15.55 -10.78
C ILE A 93 8.72 16.09 -9.53
N LEU A 94 7.38 16.00 -9.47
CA LEU A 94 6.63 16.48 -8.31
C LEU A 94 6.87 15.61 -7.06
N GLY A 95 7.12 14.32 -7.23
CA GLY A 95 7.47 13.40 -6.15
C GLY A 95 8.80 13.76 -5.51
N HIS A 96 9.80 14.11 -6.32
CA HIS A 96 11.08 14.63 -5.85
C HIS A 96 10.91 15.91 -5.02
N GLU A 97 10.21 16.92 -5.55
CA GLU A 97 9.99 18.19 -4.84
C GLU A 97 9.13 18.04 -3.57
N LEU A 98 8.21 17.08 -3.56
CA LEU A 98 7.43 16.77 -2.36
C LEU A 98 8.32 16.20 -1.25
N VAL A 99 9.34 15.41 -1.57
CA VAL A 99 10.29 14.92 -0.55
C VAL A 99 11.11 16.06 0.02
N HIS A 100 11.55 17.00 -0.81
CA HIS A 100 12.20 18.23 -0.32
C HIS A 100 11.29 19.03 0.61
N ALA A 101 9.98 19.07 0.35
CA ALA A 101 9.03 19.69 1.27
C ALA A 101 9.03 19.04 2.66
N TYR A 102 9.04 17.71 2.72
CA TYR A 102 9.15 16.97 3.98
C TYR A 102 10.49 17.18 4.67
N GLN A 103 11.60 17.13 3.93
CA GLN A 103 12.95 17.32 4.49
C GLN A 103 13.16 18.75 5.01
N ALA A 104 12.58 19.76 4.35
CA ALA A 104 12.67 21.15 4.76
C ALA A 104 11.89 21.41 6.06
N GLU A 105 10.70 20.84 6.24
CA GLU A 105 9.95 21.00 7.51
C GLU A 105 10.65 20.28 8.69
N LEU A 106 11.47 19.24 8.43
CA LEU A 106 12.28 18.56 9.44
C LEU A 106 13.54 19.33 9.84
N LYS A 107 13.98 20.32 9.06
CA LYS A 107 15.19 21.13 9.30
C LYS A 107 14.80 22.56 9.66
N THR A 108 15.43 23.14 10.68
CA THR A 108 15.25 24.55 11.08
C THR A 108 15.98 25.55 10.16
N GLY A 109 16.07 25.25 8.86
CA GLY A 109 16.82 26.04 7.86
C GLY A 109 15.93 26.48 6.70
N HIS A 110 16.20 27.66 6.15
CA HIS A 110 15.26 28.37 5.28
C HIS A 110 15.66 28.49 3.79
N GLY A 111 16.23 27.43 3.20
CA GLY A 111 16.64 27.40 1.77
C GLY A 111 15.65 26.69 0.86
N SER A 112 15.40 27.21 -0.35
CA SER A 112 14.58 26.56 -1.40
C SER A 112 15.30 25.42 -2.11
N SER A 113 14.63 24.31 -2.46
CA SER A 113 15.23 23.23 -3.29
C SER A 113 15.31 23.62 -4.77
N ASN A 114 15.96 22.81 -5.60
CA ASN A 114 15.95 22.97 -7.05
C ASN A 114 16.22 21.63 -7.73
N PHE A 115 15.24 21.11 -8.47
CA PHE A 115 15.28 19.81 -9.14
C PHE A 115 16.54 19.58 -9.99
N LEU A 116 17.05 20.65 -10.63
CA LEU A 116 18.22 20.59 -11.50
C LEU A 116 19.53 20.94 -10.78
N ALA A 117 19.49 21.68 -9.67
CA ALA A 117 20.67 22.20 -8.99
C ALA A 117 20.95 21.49 -7.66
N TYR A 118 21.84 20.51 -7.68
CA TYR A 118 22.19 19.69 -6.52
C TYR A 118 22.94 20.42 -5.39
N THR A 119 23.59 21.57 -5.62
CA THR A 119 24.43 22.19 -4.55
C THR A 119 24.36 23.72 -4.44
N GLN A 120 23.63 24.44 -5.31
CA GLN A 120 23.59 25.91 -5.24
C GLN A 120 22.59 26.48 -4.22
N ASN A 121 21.62 25.71 -3.75
CA ASN A 121 20.70 26.16 -2.71
C ASN A 121 20.86 25.29 -1.46
N TYR A 122 21.57 25.83 -0.48
CA TYR A 122 21.73 25.27 0.87
C TYR A 122 22.47 23.94 0.96
N GLY A 123 23.70 23.85 0.44
CA GLY A 123 24.60 22.74 0.77
C GLY A 123 23.91 21.37 0.71
N SER A 124 23.09 21.16 -0.33
CA SER A 124 22.37 19.91 -0.55
C SER A 124 23.42 18.84 -0.75
N ASP A 125 23.69 18.17 0.36
CA ASP A 125 24.48 16.96 0.41
C ASP A 125 23.96 16.04 -0.70
N VAL A 126 24.84 15.56 -1.58
CA VAL A 126 24.50 14.66 -2.70
C VAL A 126 23.62 13.50 -2.20
N ARG A 127 23.76 13.11 -0.93
CA ARG A 127 22.91 12.14 -0.26
C ARG A 127 21.43 12.53 -0.18
N LEU A 128 21.10 13.80 0.06
CA LEU A 128 19.72 14.29 0.18
C LEU A 128 19.00 14.31 -1.17
N GLU A 129 19.66 14.77 -2.23
CA GLU A 129 19.10 14.77 -3.59
C GLU A 129 18.85 13.35 -4.08
N LYS A 130 19.82 12.46 -3.86
CA LYS A 130 19.67 11.03 -4.14
C LYS A 130 18.54 10.41 -3.33
N SER A 131 18.40 10.78 -2.05
CA SER A 131 17.29 10.35 -1.20
C SER A 131 15.94 10.87 -1.70
N ALA A 132 15.87 12.11 -2.17
CA ALA A 132 14.67 12.70 -2.78
C ALA A 132 14.26 11.97 -4.06
N ASP A 133 15.23 11.61 -4.92
CA ASP A 133 14.95 10.80 -6.10
C ASP A 133 14.43 9.40 -5.74
N ILE A 134 15.07 8.71 -4.79
CA ILE A 134 14.64 7.36 -4.36
C ILE A 134 13.22 7.41 -3.78
N GLN A 135 12.98 8.30 -2.82
CA GLN A 135 11.68 8.41 -2.14
C GLN A 135 10.58 8.91 -3.07
N GLY A 136 10.88 9.91 -3.90
CA GLY A 136 9.94 10.49 -4.85
C GLY A 136 9.53 9.46 -5.92
N LEU A 137 10.51 8.71 -6.44
CA LEU A 137 10.27 7.65 -7.42
C LEU A 137 9.48 6.48 -6.81
N PHE A 138 9.83 6.06 -5.59
CA PHE A 138 9.10 5.02 -4.89
C PHE A 138 7.65 5.43 -4.58
N ASN A 139 7.43 6.66 -4.09
CA ASN A 139 6.08 7.18 -3.84
C ASN A 139 5.25 7.33 -5.14
N ALA A 140 5.87 7.72 -6.24
CA ALA A 140 5.21 7.77 -7.54
C ALA A 140 4.72 6.37 -7.98
N GLN A 141 5.54 5.34 -7.76
CA GLN A 141 5.16 3.95 -8.03
C GLN A 141 4.01 3.46 -7.14
N LEU A 142 4.07 3.72 -5.82
CA LEU A 142 2.97 3.40 -4.91
C LEU A 142 1.68 4.12 -5.28
N SER A 143 1.81 5.34 -5.84
CA SER A 143 0.68 6.12 -6.33
C SER A 143 0.10 5.57 -7.63
N GLY A 144 0.70 4.56 -8.25
CA GLY A 144 0.25 3.95 -9.52
C GLY A 144 0.81 4.61 -10.78
N TYR A 145 1.82 5.48 -10.65
CA TYR A 145 2.53 6.07 -11.77
C TYR A 145 3.76 5.24 -12.13
N GLN A 146 3.94 4.93 -13.41
CA GLN A 146 5.04 4.09 -13.91
C GLN A 146 6.36 4.89 -14.05
N ALA A 147 6.71 5.66 -13.04
CA ALA A 147 7.81 6.62 -13.07
C ALA A 147 9.19 5.97 -13.30
N ILE A 148 9.42 4.74 -12.82
CA ILE A 148 10.68 3.99 -13.03
C ILE A 148 10.93 3.76 -14.54
N LYS A 149 9.87 3.52 -15.32
CA LYS A 149 9.98 3.23 -16.76
C LYS A 149 10.48 4.45 -17.55
N VAL A 150 10.17 5.66 -17.09
CA VAL A 150 10.27 6.89 -17.89
C VAL A 150 11.33 7.87 -17.36
N MET A 151 11.85 7.64 -16.15
CA MET A 151 12.82 8.54 -15.50
C MET A 151 14.06 8.83 -16.36
N PRO A 152 14.74 7.86 -17.01
CA PRO A 152 15.92 8.15 -17.83
C PRO A 152 15.64 9.16 -18.96
N GLU A 153 14.56 8.94 -19.69
CA GLU A 153 14.17 9.75 -20.84
C GLU A 153 13.69 11.14 -20.39
N VAL A 154 13.01 11.24 -19.25
CA VAL A 154 12.57 12.51 -18.66
C VAL A 154 13.78 13.36 -18.26
N ILE A 155 14.76 12.78 -17.56
CA ILE A 155 15.98 13.49 -17.17
C ILE A 155 16.71 14.02 -18.41
N GLU A 156 16.88 13.19 -19.43
CA GLU A 156 17.52 13.59 -20.68
C GLU A 156 16.76 14.72 -21.40
N ALA A 157 15.43 14.60 -21.51
CA ALA A 157 14.60 15.62 -22.13
C ALA A 157 14.68 16.97 -21.40
N VAL A 158 14.63 16.97 -20.06
CA VAL A 158 14.75 18.20 -19.27
C VAL A 158 16.14 18.83 -19.44
N TYR A 159 17.22 18.04 -19.37
CA TYR A 159 18.58 18.57 -19.55
C TYR A 159 18.80 19.19 -20.94
N ASN A 160 18.26 18.55 -21.99
CA ASN A 160 18.33 19.06 -23.36
C ASN A 160 17.54 20.36 -23.50
N ALA A 161 16.32 20.42 -22.97
CA ALA A 161 15.44 21.58 -23.09
C ALA A 161 15.96 22.82 -22.34
N TYR A 162 16.65 22.62 -21.22
CA TYR A 162 17.28 23.69 -20.44
C TYR A 162 18.71 24.02 -20.91
N GLY A 163 19.18 23.35 -21.97
CA GLY A 163 20.51 23.57 -22.53
C GLY A 163 21.64 23.26 -21.55
N LEU A 164 21.43 22.30 -20.64
CA LEU A 164 22.41 21.83 -19.66
C LEU A 164 23.22 20.64 -20.18
N ALA A 165 22.76 20.00 -21.26
CA ALA A 165 23.48 18.93 -21.91
C ALA A 165 24.90 19.37 -22.33
N GLY A 166 25.92 18.62 -21.89
CA GLY A 166 27.33 18.91 -22.18
C GLY A 166 27.93 20.09 -21.43
N LYS A 167 27.23 20.71 -20.47
CA LYS A 167 27.76 21.79 -19.63
C LYS A 167 28.16 21.26 -18.26
N ALA A 168 29.33 21.66 -17.78
CA ALA A 168 29.73 21.53 -16.38
C ALA A 168 29.53 22.88 -15.70
N LEU A 169 28.49 23.00 -14.87
CA LEU A 169 28.21 24.23 -14.12
C LEU A 169 28.42 23.95 -12.62
N PRO A 170 29.10 24.83 -11.88
CA PRO A 170 29.21 24.70 -10.43
C PRO A 170 27.81 24.64 -9.82
N GLY A 171 27.48 23.59 -9.08
CA GLY A 171 26.14 23.44 -8.50
C GLY A 171 25.19 22.47 -9.18
N TYR A 172 25.47 22.10 -10.43
CA TYR A 172 24.62 21.27 -11.28
C TYR A 172 25.39 20.02 -11.70
N PRO A 173 24.88 18.81 -11.45
CA PRO A 173 25.52 17.61 -11.98
C PRO A 173 25.40 17.62 -13.50
N SER A 174 26.47 17.24 -14.18
CA SER A 174 26.46 17.04 -15.63
C SER A 174 25.43 15.97 -16.01
N LEU A 175 24.97 15.98 -17.27
CA LEU A 175 24.03 14.96 -17.75
C LEU A 175 24.58 13.54 -17.55
N SER A 176 25.88 13.33 -17.75
CA SER A 176 26.54 12.04 -17.54
C SER A 176 26.51 11.60 -16.07
N GLU A 177 26.81 12.51 -15.14
CA GLU A 177 26.72 12.24 -13.69
C GLU A 177 25.28 11.96 -13.25
N ARG A 178 24.31 12.73 -13.77
CA ARG A 178 22.88 12.50 -13.49
C ARG A 178 22.40 11.16 -14.04
N LYS A 179 22.84 10.76 -15.24
CA LYS A 179 22.52 9.44 -15.82
C LYS A 179 23.12 8.29 -15.00
N ALA A 180 24.37 8.43 -14.53
CA ALA A 180 25.00 7.44 -13.65
C ALA A 180 24.25 7.32 -12.31
N SER A 181 23.94 8.44 -11.66
CA SER A 181 23.13 8.48 -10.43
C SER A 181 21.72 7.90 -10.67
N THR A 182 21.09 8.20 -11.81
CA THR A 182 19.78 7.67 -12.19
C THR A 182 19.78 6.14 -12.28
N ALA A 183 20.81 5.53 -12.87
CA ALA A 183 20.92 4.07 -12.94
C ALA A 183 20.96 3.42 -11.54
N GLU A 184 21.66 4.05 -10.60
CA GLU A 184 21.72 3.60 -9.21
C GLU A 184 20.37 3.78 -8.49
N VAL A 185 19.76 4.96 -8.60
CA VAL A 185 18.43 5.26 -8.02
C VAL A 185 17.38 4.29 -8.54
N LEU A 186 17.36 4.01 -9.84
CA LEU A 186 16.43 3.07 -10.45
C LEU A 186 16.59 1.67 -9.87
N THR A 187 17.83 1.24 -9.64
CA THR A 187 18.12 -0.07 -9.02
C THR A 187 17.58 -0.11 -7.60
N ILE A 188 17.88 0.90 -6.78
CA ILE A 188 17.40 0.97 -5.39
C ILE A 188 15.87 1.04 -5.33
N ALA A 189 15.24 1.95 -6.07
CA ALA A 189 13.79 2.12 -6.05
C ALA A 189 13.05 0.86 -6.56
N GLN A 190 13.61 0.19 -7.56
CA GLN A 190 13.06 -1.08 -8.04
C GLN A 190 13.19 -2.18 -6.99
N ASN A 191 14.34 -2.29 -6.31
CA ASN A 191 14.53 -3.24 -5.23
C ASN A 191 13.58 -2.96 -4.06
N LEU A 192 13.38 -1.70 -3.67
CA LEU A 192 12.39 -1.33 -2.64
C LEU A 192 10.97 -1.75 -3.05
N LEU A 193 10.58 -1.53 -4.31
CA LEU A 193 9.26 -1.95 -4.82
C LEU A 193 9.10 -3.48 -4.82
N ASP A 194 10.16 -4.19 -5.18
CA ASP A 194 10.19 -5.64 -5.18
C ASP A 194 10.11 -6.21 -3.75
N ILE A 195 10.88 -5.65 -2.81
CA ILE A 195 10.86 -6.01 -1.39
C ILE A 195 9.49 -5.70 -0.81
N PHE A 196 8.91 -4.54 -1.13
CA PHE A 196 7.57 -4.17 -0.69
C PHE A 196 6.55 -5.22 -1.16
N THR A 197 6.50 -5.47 -2.47
CA THR A 197 5.60 -6.45 -3.09
C THR A 197 5.80 -7.87 -2.55
N SER A 198 7.04 -8.26 -2.25
CA SER A 198 7.34 -9.58 -1.71
C SER A 198 7.00 -9.72 -0.23
N SER A 199 7.27 -8.70 0.59
CA SER A 199 6.94 -8.68 2.04
C SER A 199 5.44 -8.84 2.26
N ASN A 200 4.71 -8.13 1.42
CA ASN A 200 3.29 -8.24 1.21
C ASN A 200 2.83 -9.68 0.84
N TYR A 201 3.53 -10.38 -0.06
CA TYR A 201 3.23 -11.79 -0.35
C TYR A 201 3.61 -12.75 0.80
N LEU A 202 4.72 -12.49 1.46
CA LEU A 202 5.19 -13.23 2.64
C LEU A 202 4.17 -13.13 3.78
N ALA A 203 3.54 -11.98 3.95
CA ALA A 203 2.43 -11.78 4.87
C ALA A 203 1.17 -12.59 4.48
N VAL A 204 0.94 -12.90 3.20
CA VAL A 204 -0.15 -13.82 2.77
C VAL A 204 0.11 -15.22 3.28
N ILE A 205 1.31 -15.73 3.03
CA ILE A 205 1.62 -17.15 3.17
C ILE A 205 2.03 -17.52 4.61
N GLY A 206 1.91 -16.58 5.54
CA GLY A 206 2.22 -16.78 6.96
C GLY A 206 3.69 -16.58 7.35
N LYS A 207 4.55 -16.06 6.47
CA LYS A 207 5.98 -15.81 6.72
C LYS A 207 6.20 -14.41 7.29
N TYR A 208 5.56 -14.11 8.42
CA TYR A 208 5.48 -12.74 8.97
C TYR A 208 6.82 -12.15 9.38
N GLN A 209 7.74 -12.95 9.91
CA GLN A 209 9.06 -12.45 10.31
C GLN A 209 9.82 -11.87 9.11
N LEU A 210 9.78 -12.57 7.96
CA LEU A 210 10.39 -12.11 6.71
C LEU A 210 9.70 -10.85 6.18
N ALA A 211 8.36 -10.78 6.28
CA ALA A 211 7.60 -9.59 5.91
C ALA A 211 7.97 -8.37 6.78
N ILE A 212 8.06 -8.56 8.10
CA ILE A 212 8.46 -7.53 9.07
C ILE A 212 9.83 -6.95 8.70
N THR A 213 10.84 -7.82 8.49
CA THR A 213 12.19 -7.38 8.11
C THR A 213 12.18 -6.60 6.79
N GLY A 214 11.40 -7.03 5.80
CA GLY A 214 11.27 -6.30 4.54
C GLY A 214 10.63 -4.91 4.70
N TYR A 215 9.59 -4.77 5.52
CA TYR A 215 9.01 -3.45 5.82
C TYR A 215 9.96 -2.55 6.61
N GLU A 216 10.67 -3.10 7.59
CA GLU A 216 11.67 -2.36 8.38
C GLU A 216 12.81 -1.84 7.50
N HIS A 217 13.27 -2.63 6.54
CA HIS A 217 14.24 -2.19 5.54
C HIS A 217 13.72 -1.01 4.72
N ILE A 218 12.48 -1.07 4.20
CA ILE A 218 11.91 0.02 3.41
C ILE A 218 11.74 1.29 4.25
N LEU A 219 11.36 1.16 5.53
CA LEU A 219 11.26 2.29 6.44
C LEU A 219 12.58 3.05 6.60
N GLN A 220 13.74 2.45 6.36
CA GLN A 220 15.01 3.20 6.37
C GLN A 220 15.07 4.25 5.24
N TYR A 221 14.32 4.07 4.16
CA TYR A 221 14.30 4.95 3.00
C TYR A 221 13.03 5.81 2.93
N TYR A 222 11.86 5.22 3.19
CA TYR A 222 10.57 5.84 2.92
C TYR A 222 9.61 5.70 4.10
N GLN A 223 9.05 6.85 4.51
CA GLN A 223 8.23 6.98 5.73
C GLN A 223 6.77 7.23 5.37
N GLY A 224 6.13 6.22 4.76
CA GLY A 224 4.72 6.27 4.35
C GLY A 224 3.77 5.66 5.38
N ILE A 225 2.53 6.14 5.43
CA ILE A 225 1.51 5.63 6.35
C ILE A 225 1.22 4.14 6.16
N GLU A 226 1.20 3.69 4.91
CA GLU A 226 0.94 2.32 4.51
C GLU A 226 1.97 1.35 5.10
N LEU A 227 3.26 1.71 5.10
CA LEU A 227 4.31 0.86 5.68
C LEU A 227 4.12 0.65 7.18
N TYR A 228 3.79 1.72 7.91
CA TYR A 228 3.52 1.61 9.35
C TYR A 228 2.29 0.77 9.63
N ASN A 229 1.22 0.97 8.85
CA ASN A 229 0.02 0.15 8.98
C ASN A 229 0.37 -1.32 8.73
N ASN A 230 1.04 -1.64 7.63
CA ASN A 230 1.35 -3.01 7.20
C ASN A 230 2.33 -3.72 8.14
N LEU A 231 3.34 -3.00 8.64
CA LEU A 231 4.26 -3.50 9.64
C LEU A 231 3.53 -3.84 10.96
N GLY A 232 2.65 -2.96 11.43
CA GLY A 232 1.86 -3.23 12.63
C GLY A 232 0.95 -4.45 12.42
N VAL A 233 0.36 -4.53 11.24
CA VAL A 233 -0.43 -5.65 10.76
C VAL A 233 0.36 -6.98 10.84
N ALA A 234 1.58 -7.03 10.31
CA ALA A 234 2.39 -8.24 10.28
C ALA A 234 2.76 -8.70 11.70
N ASN A 235 3.02 -7.75 12.60
CA ASN A 235 3.26 -8.04 14.02
C ASN A 235 2.04 -8.64 14.72
N VAL A 236 0.82 -8.17 14.44
CA VAL A 236 -0.41 -8.79 14.99
C VAL A 236 -0.51 -10.25 14.55
N LEU A 237 -0.24 -10.56 13.28
CA LEU A 237 -0.36 -11.94 12.82
C LEU A 237 0.73 -12.85 13.34
N LEU A 238 1.94 -12.32 13.52
CA LEU A 238 3.00 -13.03 14.23
C LEU A 238 2.55 -13.39 15.64
N ALA A 239 1.94 -12.44 16.37
CA ALA A 239 1.36 -12.70 17.69
C ALA A 239 0.29 -13.81 17.64
N GLN A 240 -0.58 -13.79 16.63
CA GLN A 240 -1.66 -14.79 16.47
C GLN A 240 -1.16 -16.19 16.11
N GLN A 241 0.11 -16.39 15.71
CA GLN A 241 0.71 -17.73 15.65
C GLN A 241 0.80 -18.40 17.04
N TYR A 242 0.79 -17.58 18.11
CA TYR A 242 0.77 -18.00 19.49
C TYR A 242 -0.65 -17.87 20.04
N TRP A 243 -1.44 -18.92 19.85
CA TRP A 243 -2.90 -18.91 20.06
C TRP A 243 -3.33 -18.57 21.50
N ASN A 244 -4.19 -17.55 21.65
CA ASN A 244 -4.83 -17.15 22.90
C ASN A 244 -6.38 -17.27 22.79
N PRO A 245 -6.98 -18.40 23.23
CA PRO A 245 -8.38 -18.73 22.96
C PRO A 245 -9.42 -17.65 23.35
N PRO A 246 -9.31 -16.99 24.53
CA PRO A 246 -10.22 -15.91 24.92
C PRO A 246 -10.43 -14.81 23.88
N THR A 247 -9.35 -14.39 23.20
CA THR A 247 -9.38 -13.26 22.26
C THR A 247 -9.33 -13.69 20.80
N ASP A 248 -8.65 -14.81 20.48
CA ASP A 248 -8.43 -15.27 19.11
C ASP A 248 -9.59 -16.09 18.51
N LYS A 249 -10.64 -16.42 19.28
CA LYS A 249 -11.85 -17.09 18.77
C LYS A 249 -12.64 -16.28 17.73
N PHE A 250 -12.40 -14.98 17.65
CA PHE A 250 -12.96 -14.07 16.66
C PHE A 250 -11.96 -13.79 15.56
N ILE A 251 -12.47 -13.48 14.37
CA ILE A 251 -11.68 -13.14 13.20
C ILE A 251 -11.68 -11.62 13.07
N TYR A 252 -10.51 -11.02 13.28
CA TYR A 252 -10.34 -9.57 13.28
C TYR A 252 -10.21 -9.01 11.85
N PRO A 253 -10.85 -7.87 11.55
CA PRO A 253 -10.78 -7.21 10.25
C PRO A 253 -9.49 -6.38 10.16
N LEU A 254 -8.35 -7.07 10.13
CA LEU A 254 -7.06 -6.41 10.09
C LEU A 254 -6.76 -5.92 8.68
N GLU A 255 -6.93 -4.62 8.43
CA GLU A 255 -6.80 -4.01 7.10
C GLU A 255 -5.35 -3.71 6.73
N VAL A 256 -4.94 -4.14 5.53
CA VAL A 256 -3.68 -3.76 4.89
C VAL A 256 -3.97 -2.76 3.78
N ASP A 257 -3.16 -1.71 3.68
CA ASP A 257 -3.18 -0.85 2.49
C ASP A 257 -2.14 -1.43 1.52
N TRP A 258 -2.59 -1.63 0.29
CA TRP A 258 -2.65 -2.92 -0.39
C TRP A 258 -1.37 -3.78 -0.46
N TYR A 259 -1.31 -4.92 0.26
CA TYR A 259 -1.09 -6.31 -0.19
C TYR A 259 -0.94 -7.23 1.07
N THR A 260 -2.01 -7.96 1.37
CA THR A 260 -2.08 -9.25 2.09
C THR A 260 -1.69 -9.48 3.57
N LYS A 261 -2.46 -10.40 4.15
CA LYS A 261 -2.38 -11.00 5.48
C LYS A 261 -3.25 -12.22 5.48
N ILE A 262 -2.68 -13.41 5.65
CA ILE A 262 -3.47 -14.40 6.33
C ILE A 262 -2.72 -15.49 7.06
N ALA A 263 -3.55 -16.09 7.91
CA ALA A 263 -3.40 -16.62 9.23
C ALA A 263 -2.83 -18.04 9.32
N GLN A 264 -2.21 -18.29 10.47
CA GLN A 264 -2.37 -19.57 11.15
C GLN A 264 -3.58 -19.44 12.09
N ALA A 265 -4.67 -20.11 11.78
CA ALA A 265 -5.64 -20.56 12.78
C ALA A 265 -6.29 -21.83 12.24
N ILE A 266 -6.50 -22.79 13.14
CA ILE A 266 -7.08 -24.12 12.89
C ILE A 266 -6.06 -25.12 12.32
N SER A 267 -5.08 -25.48 13.14
CA SER A 267 -4.68 -26.88 13.30
C SER A 267 -3.92 -27.00 14.62
N ARG A 268 -4.55 -26.59 15.73
CA ARG A 268 -4.03 -26.87 17.06
C ARG A 268 -5.24 -27.27 17.89
N GLY A 269 -5.48 -28.57 17.99
CA GLY A 269 -6.43 -29.09 18.97
C GLY A 269 -6.01 -28.59 20.34
N GLU A 270 -6.96 -28.02 21.10
CA GLU A 270 -6.91 -27.66 22.53
C GLU A 270 -5.53 -27.51 23.20
N GLN A 271 -4.57 -26.84 22.57
CA GLN A 271 -3.34 -26.42 23.23
C GLN A 271 -3.52 -24.96 23.62
N SER A 272 -3.81 -24.76 24.91
CA SER A 272 -3.65 -23.47 25.57
C SER A 272 -2.25 -22.93 25.28
N LEU A 273 -2.15 -21.62 25.09
CA LEU A 273 -0.88 -20.91 24.99
C LEU A 273 0.12 -21.44 26.03
N ASP A 274 1.33 -21.79 25.61
CA ASP A 274 2.44 -21.99 26.55
C ASP A 274 2.66 -20.66 27.30
N PRO A 275 2.49 -20.60 28.64
CA PRO A 275 2.71 -19.38 29.40
C PRO A 275 4.07 -18.71 29.14
N ALA A 276 5.08 -19.49 28.72
CA ALA A 276 6.40 -18.98 28.37
C ALA A 276 6.42 -18.12 27.10
N LEU A 277 5.42 -18.24 26.22
CA LEU A 277 5.32 -17.52 24.95
C LEU A 277 4.42 -16.27 25.02
N GLU A 278 3.69 -16.08 26.12
CA GLU A 278 2.85 -14.90 26.34
C GLU A 278 3.64 -13.58 26.30
N PRO A 279 4.85 -13.46 26.90
CA PRO A 279 5.63 -12.24 26.80
C PRO A 279 6.00 -11.88 25.35
N PHE A 280 6.34 -12.86 24.53
CA PHE A 280 6.67 -12.65 23.12
C PHE A 280 5.43 -12.23 22.31
N ARG A 281 4.28 -12.87 22.57
CA ARG A 281 3.00 -12.48 21.96
C ARG A 281 2.65 -11.04 22.29
N LEU A 282 2.75 -10.64 23.56
CA LEU A 282 2.46 -9.29 24.01
C LEU A 282 3.43 -8.27 23.41
N ASP A 283 4.72 -8.56 23.33
CA ASP A 283 5.71 -7.71 22.67
C ASP A 283 5.35 -7.46 21.19
N CYS A 284 4.94 -8.51 20.46
CA CYS A 284 4.46 -8.37 19.08
C CYS A 284 3.22 -7.46 19.00
N LEU A 285 2.24 -7.62 19.89
CA LEU A 285 1.04 -6.77 19.93
C LEU A 285 1.36 -5.31 20.31
N GLU A 286 2.35 -5.09 21.18
CA GLU A 286 2.81 -3.75 21.55
C GLU A 286 3.53 -3.05 20.40
N LYS A 287 4.41 -3.77 19.69
CA LYS A 287 5.02 -3.30 18.44
C LYS A 287 3.96 -2.95 17.41
N ALA A 288 2.93 -3.79 17.26
CA ALA A 288 1.79 -3.50 16.40
C ALA A 288 1.06 -2.21 16.79
N ALA A 289 0.68 -2.07 18.06
CA ALA A 289 0.00 -0.88 18.56
C ALA A 289 0.84 0.39 18.38
N LYS A 290 2.17 0.32 18.58
CA LYS A 290 3.09 1.43 18.33
C LYS A 290 3.06 1.85 16.86
N ASN A 291 3.11 0.89 15.94
CA ASN A 291 3.07 1.16 14.50
C ASN A 291 1.73 1.77 14.06
N PHE A 292 0.59 1.26 14.52
CA PHE A 292 -0.71 1.87 14.24
C PHE A 292 -0.81 3.29 14.80
N ARG A 293 -0.33 3.53 16.02
CA ARG A 293 -0.26 4.89 16.59
C ARG A 293 0.63 5.80 15.75
N THR A 294 1.73 5.31 15.19
CA THR A 294 2.52 6.08 14.22
C THR A 294 1.71 6.40 12.97
N ALA A 295 1.06 5.42 12.35
CA ALA A 295 0.19 5.66 11.19
C ALA A 295 -0.91 6.69 11.48
N ILE A 296 -1.54 6.63 12.66
CA ILE A 296 -2.55 7.60 13.11
C ILE A 296 -1.95 9.00 13.34
N ARG A 297 -0.72 9.10 13.83
CA ARG A 297 -0.02 10.39 13.93
C ARG A 297 0.26 10.99 12.55
N LEU A 298 0.66 10.15 11.59
CA LEU A 298 0.89 10.56 10.21
C LEU A 298 -0.42 11.06 9.58
N ASN A 299 -1.52 10.31 9.72
CA ASN A 299 -2.84 10.73 9.25
C ASN A 299 -3.92 10.38 10.29
N PRO A 300 -4.39 11.38 11.06
CA PRO A 300 -5.43 11.15 12.07
C PRO A 300 -6.76 10.65 11.51
N GLY A 301 -7.01 10.85 10.21
CA GLY A 301 -8.22 10.39 9.52
C GLY A 301 -8.12 8.99 8.90
N TYR A 302 -6.99 8.30 9.07
CA TYR A 302 -6.74 7.01 8.45
C TYR A 302 -7.44 5.87 9.21
N LEU A 303 -8.66 5.58 8.77
CA LEU A 303 -9.56 4.64 9.42
C LEU A 303 -8.97 3.23 9.60
N PRO A 304 -8.22 2.65 8.64
CA PRO A 304 -7.61 1.33 8.80
C PRO A 304 -6.72 1.21 10.04
N ALA A 305 -5.88 2.20 10.33
CA ALA A 305 -5.00 2.16 11.50
C ALA A 305 -5.80 2.26 12.82
N HIS A 306 -6.93 2.98 12.85
CA HIS A 306 -7.83 3.02 14.01
C HIS A 306 -8.51 1.66 14.23
N THR A 307 -9.04 1.05 13.17
CA THR A 307 -9.66 -0.29 13.19
C THR A 307 -8.66 -1.36 13.66
N ASN A 308 -7.44 -1.29 13.14
CA ASN A 308 -6.35 -2.20 13.49
C ASN A 308 -5.90 -2.02 14.95
N LEU A 309 -5.85 -0.78 15.46
CA LEU A 309 -5.53 -0.52 16.85
C LEU A 309 -6.61 -1.07 17.80
N VAL A 310 -7.90 -0.90 17.49
CA VAL A 310 -9.00 -1.49 18.27
C VAL A 310 -8.91 -3.01 18.28
N SER A 311 -8.66 -3.62 17.12
CA SER A 311 -8.45 -5.07 17.01
C SER A 311 -7.26 -5.54 17.85
N THR A 312 -6.16 -4.78 17.85
CA THR A 312 -4.97 -5.09 18.65
C THR A 312 -5.25 -4.99 20.15
N LEU A 313 -5.97 -3.96 20.60
CA LEU A 313 -6.37 -3.81 22.01
C LEU A 313 -7.26 -4.96 22.48
N ASN A 314 -8.19 -5.42 21.65
CA ASN A 314 -8.99 -6.62 21.92
C ASN A 314 -8.09 -7.86 22.07
N LEU A 315 -7.12 -8.04 21.16
CA LEU A 315 -6.17 -9.16 21.17
C LEU A 315 -5.24 -9.16 22.39
N MET A 316 -4.92 -7.98 22.92
CA MET A 316 -4.19 -7.79 24.18
C MET A 316 -5.07 -8.03 25.42
N GLY A 317 -6.34 -8.43 25.26
CA GLY A 317 -7.27 -8.63 26.37
C GLY A 317 -7.76 -7.33 27.02
N LYS A 318 -7.74 -6.20 26.30
CA LYS A 318 -8.14 -4.87 26.78
C LYS A 318 -9.41 -4.34 26.08
N PRO A 319 -10.54 -5.07 26.07
CA PRO A 319 -11.75 -4.67 25.35
C PRO A 319 -12.40 -3.40 25.91
N VAL A 320 -12.20 -3.08 27.20
CA VAL A 320 -12.68 -1.82 27.79
C VAL A 320 -11.93 -0.61 27.22
N GLU A 321 -10.61 -0.72 27.06
CA GLU A 321 -9.79 0.32 26.42
C GLU A 321 -10.13 0.43 24.92
N ALA A 322 -10.28 -0.72 24.25
CA ALA A 322 -10.68 -0.79 22.85
C ALA A 322 -12.03 -0.08 22.61
N LEU A 323 -13.02 -0.30 23.48
CA LEU A 323 -14.33 0.34 23.36
C LEU A 323 -14.23 1.86 23.55
N LYS A 324 -13.54 2.30 24.61
CA LYS A 324 -13.35 3.74 24.87
C LYS A 324 -12.67 4.42 23.66
N TYR A 325 -11.68 3.77 23.07
CA TYR A 325 -11.02 4.26 21.86
C TYR A 325 -11.97 4.32 20.67
N ALA A 326 -12.74 3.25 20.43
CA ALA A 326 -13.71 3.17 19.34
C ALA A 326 -14.81 4.23 19.46
N GLU A 327 -15.30 4.53 20.66
CA GLU A 327 -16.29 5.58 20.92
C GLU A 327 -15.77 6.97 20.51
N LEU A 328 -14.49 7.23 20.74
CA LEU A 328 -13.84 8.49 20.40
C LEU A 328 -13.57 8.62 18.89
N HIS A 329 -13.14 7.54 18.24
CA HIS A 329 -12.53 7.61 16.90
C HIS A 329 -13.33 6.91 15.79
N LEU A 330 -14.05 5.82 16.06
CA LEU A 330 -14.73 4.99 15.06
C LEU A 330 -16.25 5.19 15.02
N LEU A 331 -16.93 5.28 16.17
CA LEU A 331 -18.40 5.29 16.21
C LEU A 331 -19.04 6.54 15.59
N LYS A 332 -18.38 7.70 15.66
CA LYS A 332 -18.86 8.94 15.01
C LYS A 332 -18.86 8.84 13.49
N PRO A 333 -17.77 8.39 12.83
CA PRO A 333 -17.79 8.01 11.42
C PRO A 333 -18.85 6.97 11.07
N ILE A 334 -18.92 5.86 11.82
CA ILE A 334 -19.85 4.74 11.60
C ILE A 334 -21.31 5.22 11.61
N SER A 335 -21.69 6.01 12.61
CA SER A 335 -23.06 6.53 12.77
C SER A 335 -23.43 7.65 11.77
N GLY A 336 -22.53 8.04 10.86
CA GLY A 336 -22.74 9.14 9.92
C GLY A 336 -22.71 10.53 10.55
N LYS A 337 -22.52 10.64 11.88
CA LYS A 337 -22.43 11.91 12.61
C LYS A 337 -21.19 12.72 12.25
N LYS A 338 -20.16 12.08 11.71
CA LYS A 338 -18.99 12.72 11.11
C LYS A 338 -18.85 12.24 9.67
N ARG A 339 -18.79 13.17 8.71
CA ARG A 339 -18.60 12.83 7.30
C ARG A 339 -17.25 12.15 7.09
N TYR A 340 -17.27 10.85 6.82
CA TYR A 340 -16.13 10.09 6.31
C TYR A 340 -16.11 10.18 4.77
N ARG A 341 -14.93 10.32 4.19
CA ARG A 341 -14.73 10.54 2.74
C ARG A 341 -14.00 9.38 2.04
N GLY A 342 -13.65 8.31 2.77
CA GLY A 342 -13.01 7.13 2.20
C GLY A 342 -14.00 6.04 1.78
N PRO A 343 -13.49 4.83 1.46
CA PRO A 343 -14.30 3.69 1.03
C PRO A 343 -15.30 3.25 2.11
N LYS A 344 -16.57 2.99 1.75
CA LYS A 344 -17.55 2.51 2.73
C LYS A 344 -17.16 1.17 3.36
N HIS A 345 -16.41 0.33 2.63
CA HIS A 345 -15.82 -0.89 3.13
C HIS A 345 -15.05 -0.69 4.46
N ASP A 346 -14.22 0.35 4.55
CA ASP A 346 -13.43 0.64 5.76
C ASP A 346 -14.32 0.91 6.98
N LEU A 347 -15.53 1.47 6.78
CA LEU A 347 -16.51 1.67 7.84
C LEU A 347 -17.09 0.34 8.32
N GLU A 348 -17.38 -0.60 7.41
CA GLU A 348 -17.88 -1.92 7.78
C GLU A 348 -16.81 -2.75 8.50
N MET A 349 -15.54 -2.64 8.10
CA MET A 349 -14.43 -3.25 8.83
C MET A 349 -14.26 -2.65 10.24
N ALA A 350 -14.39 -1.33 10.36
CA ALA A 350 -14.43 -0.68 11.68
C ALA A 350 -15.62 -1.18 12.53
N GLU A 351 -16.80 -1.36 11.92
CA GLU A 351 -17.97 -1.93 12.61
C GLU A 351 -17.73 -3.36 13.07
N ILE A 352 -17.09 -4.20 12.25
CA ILE A 352 -16.74 -5.58 12.64
C ILE A 352 -15.81 -5.56 13.85
N ALA A 353 -14.77 -4.71 13.86
CA ALA A 353 -13.85 -4.60 14.99
C ALA A 353 -14.57 -4.17 16.28
N VAL A 354 -15.50 -3.22 16.18
CA VAL A 354 -16.38 -2.80 17.29
C VAL A 354 -17.30 -3.93 17.75
N GLY A 355 -17.88 -4.70 16.82
CA GLY A 355 -18.69 -5.87 17.15
C GLY A 355 -17.91 -6.91 17.94
N ILE A 356 -16.64 -7.13 17.59
CA ILE A 356 -15.75 -8.02 18.35
C ILE A 356 -15.47 -7.45 19.74
N THR A 357 -15.23 -6.14 19.85
CA THR A 357 -15.09 -5.47 21.16
C THR A 357 -16.32 -5.65 22.03
N TYR A 358 -17.53 -5.52 21.48
CA TYR A 358 -18.78 -5.78 22.20
C TYR A 358 -18.90 -7.24 22.66
N ALA A 359 -18.50 -8.18 21.82
CA ALA A 359 -18.52 -9.60 22.16
C ALA A 359 -17.53 -9.97 23.28
N LEU A 360 -16.38 -9.28 23.34
CA LEU A 360 -15.35 -9.46 24.37
C LEU A 360 -15.57 -8.61 25.62
N TYR A 361 -16.58 -7.73 25.62
CA TYR A 361 -16.82 -6.82 26.74
C TYR A 361 -17.14 -7.60 28.03
N PRO A 362 -16.60 -7.19 29.21
CA PRO A 362 -16.74 -7.95 30.45
C PRO A 362 -18.18 -8.34 30.79
N GLY A 363 -18.35 -9.54 31.34
CA GLY A 363 -19.66 -10.06 31.76
C GLY A 363 -20.66 -10.32 30.61
N GLY A 364 -20.22 -10.24 29.35
CA GLY A 364 -21.11 -10.44 28.19
C GLY A 364 -22.17 -9.35 28.01
N MET A 365 -22.01 -8.19 28.68
CA MET A 365 -23.02 -7.12 28.75
C MET A 365 -23.45 -6.60 27.37
N ARG A 366 -22.57 -6.68 26.37
CA ARG A 366 -22.82 -6.19 25.00
C ARG A 366 -22.95 -7.31 23.96
N LYS A 367 -23.12 -8.57 24.37
CA LYS A 367 -23.22 -9.71 23.45
C LYS A 367 -24.34 -9.55 22.41
N LYS A 368 -25.50 -9.03 22.82
CA LYS A 368 -26.65 -8.79 21.92
C LYS A 368 -26.39 -7.70 20.88
N GLU A 369 -25.64 -6.66 21.25
CA GLU A 369 -25.20 -5.61 20.32
C GLU A 369 -24.27 -6.19 19.25
N ALA A 370 -23.29 -7.01 19.66
CA ALA A 370 -22.40 -7.71 18.74
C ALA A 370 -23.16 -8.60 17.76
N GLU A 371 -24.11 -9.41 18.26
CA GLU A 371 -24.92 -10.32 17.43
C GLU A 371 -25.73 -9.56 16.38
N THR A 372 -26.41 -8.48 16.79
CA THR A 372 -27.22 -7.66 15.89
C THR A 372 -26.36 -7.03 14.79
N LEU A 373 -25.18 -6.53 15.15
CA LEU A 373 -24.22 -5.93 14.22
C LEU A 373 -23.74 -6.95 13.19
N PHE A 374 -23.26 -8.11 13.63
CA PHE A 374 -22.78 -9.15 12.73
C PHE A 374 -23.90 -9.67 11.82
N GLN A 375 -25.10 -9.90 12.36
CA GLN A 375 -26.26 -10.35 11.57
C GLN A 375 -26.56 -9.37 10.42
N ARG A 376 -26.52 -8.06 10.68
CA ARG A 376 -26.72 -7.03 9.64
C ARG A 376 -25.65 -7.11 8.55
N LEU A 377 -24.36 -7.20 8.95
CA LEU A 377 -23.25 -7.18 8.00
C LEU A 377 -23.11 -8.45 7.17
N THR A 378 -23.78 -9.55 7.54
CA THR A 378 -23.81 -10.76 6.69
C THR A 378 -24.42 -10.53 5.30
N GLY A 379 -25.21 -9.46 5.13
CA GLY A 379 -25.80 -9.05 3.86
C GLY A 379 -25.05 -7.91 3.14
N SER A 380 -23.81 -7.61 3.53
CA SER A 380 -23.00 -6.57 2.89
C SER A 380 -22.75 -6.89 1.40
N GLU A 381 -22.70 -5.84 0.57
CA GLU A 381 -22.23 -5.94 -0.82
C GLU A 381 -20.72 -6.19 -0.92
N TYR A 382 -19.98 -5.94 0.17
CA TYR A 382 -18.56 -6.20 0.27
C TYR A 382 -18.32 -7.63 0.76
N VAL A 383 -17.73 -8.45 -0.11
CA VAL A 383 -17.53 -9.89 0.13
C VAL A 383 -16.76 -10.14 1.45
N ALA A 384 -15.68 -9.39 1.68
CA ALA A 384 -14.88 -9.55 2.90
C ALA A 384 -15.69 -9.23 4.17
N SER A 385 -16.43 -8.11 4.19
CA SER A 385 -17.26 -7.72 5.34
C SER A 385 -18.30 -8.79 5.66
N ALA A 386 -19.01 -9.28 4.64
CA ALA A 386 -20.03 -10.32 4.80
C ALA A 386 -19.45 -11.62 5.37
N LEU A 387 -18.25 -12.02 4.90
CA LEU A 387 -17.56 -13.22 5.38
C LEU A 387 -17.08 -13.07 6.83
N TYR A 388 -16.45 -11.95 7.21
CA TYR A 388 -16.04 -11.72 8.59
C TYR A 388 -17.25 -11.69 9.54
N ALA A 389 -18.31 -10.99 9.15
CA ALA A 389 -19.53 -10.88 9.94
C ALA A 389 -20.19 -12.24 10.16
N ARG A 390 -20.34 -13.05 9.10
CA ARG A 390 -20.97 -14.38 9.19
C ARG A 390 -20.29 -15.27 10.21
N GLN A 391 -18.98 -15.17 10.37
CA GLN A 391 -18.26 -16.14 11.21
C GLN A 391 -17.87 -15.64 12.57
N ASN A 392 -17.73 -14.33 12.73
CA ASN A 392 -17.83 -13.78 14.07
C ASN A 392 -19.22 -14.05 14.68
N LEU A 393 -20.29 -14.05 13.87
CA LEU A 393 -21.62 -14.46 14.32
C LEU A 393 -21.66 -15.95 14.72
N ASN A 394 -21.07 -16.85 13.92
CA ASN A 394 -20.98 -18.27 14.26
C ASN A 394 -20.17 -18.50 15.54
N SER A 395 -18.98 -17.91 15.67
CA SER A 395 -18.14 -17.96 16.88
C SER A 395 -18.84 -17.37 18.12
N LEU A 396 -19.76 -16.43 17.94
CA LEU A 396 -20.54 -15.84 19.03
C LEU A 396 -21.67 -16.76 19.51
N ARG A 397 -22.26 -17.53 18.59
CA ARG A 397 -23.42 -18.42 18.81
C ARG A 397 -23.02 -19.83 19.27
N HIS A 398 -21.90 -20.37 18.79
CA HIS A 398 -21.47 -21.74 19.07
C HIS A 398 -20.22 -21.79 19.96
N THR A 399 -20.20 -22.69 20.96
CA THR A 399 -19.07 -22.94 21.86
C THR A 399 -18.11 -24.03 21.38
N GLN A 400 -18.47 -24.81 20.35
CA GLN A 400 -17.59 -25.79 19.71
C GLN A 400 -17.47 -25.53 18.21
N SER A 401 -16.23 -25.44 17.76
CA SER A 401 -15.81 -25.21 16.37
C SER A 401 -15.98 -26.50 15.56
N GLU A 402 -17.21 -26.85 15.17
CA GLU A 402 -17.40 -27.74 14.02
C GLU A 402 -17.34 -26.89 12.75
N ASN A 403 -16.15 -26.70 12.21
CA ASN A 403 -15.98 -26.37 10.80
C ASN A 403 -14.68 -26.99 10.32
N VAL A 404 -14.80 -28.11 9.61
CA VAL A 404 -13.71 -28.67 8.81
C VAL A 404 -13.37 -27.62 7.75
N LEU A 405 -12.31 -26.86 8.01
CA LEU A 405 -11.81 -25.88 7.05
C LEU A 405 -11.25 -26.60 5.82
N ALA A 406 -11.97 -26.50 4.69
CA ALA A 406 -11.47 -26.91 3.39
C ALA A 406 -10.62 -25.79 2.78
N ASP A 407 -9.43 -26.12 2.28
CA ASP A 407 -8.64 -25.18 1.48
C ASP A 407 -9.42 -24.81 0.22
N LEU A 408 -9.34 -23.53 -0.17
CA LEU A 408 -9.98 -23.08 -1.41
C LEU A 408 -9.35 -23.81 -2.58
N THR A 409 -10.13 -24.68 -3.22
CA THR A 409 -9.73 -25.33 -4.45
C THR A 409 -10.02 -24.39 -5.61
N LEU A 410 -8.99 -24.00 -6.34
CA LEU A 410 -9.18 -23.12 -7.49
C LEU A 410 -9.93 -23.84 -8.62
N PRO A 411 -10.79 -23.14 -9.38
CA PRO A 411 -11.39 -23.70 -10.58
C PRO A 411 -10.31 -24.23 -11.55
N ASP A 412 -10.63 -25.28 -12.29
CA ASP A 412 -9.65 -25.98 -13.16
C ASP A 412 -8.96 -25.04 -14.17
N ALA A 413 -9.67 -24.06 -14.70
CA ALA A 413 -9.08 -23.06 -15.60
C ALA A 413 -7.91 -22.29 -14.95
N PHE A 414 -8.04 -21.95 -13.67
CA PHE A 414 -6.97 -21.29 -12.91
C PHE A 414 -5.82 -22.26 -12.60
N ARG A 415 -6.12 -23.52 -12.26
CA ARG A 415 -5.11 -24.55 -12.01
C ARG A 415 -4.31 -24.90 -13.27
N GLN A 416 -4.95 -24.99 -14.43
CA GLN A 416 -4.28 -25.15 -15.73
C GLN A 416 -3.36 -23.97 -16.03
N THR A 417 -3.82 -22.75 -15.76
CA THR A 417 -3.00 -21.53 -15.90
C THR A 417 -1.77 -21.58 -14.99
N LEU A 418 -1.93 -22.00 -13.73
CA LEU A 418 -0.82 -22.17 -12.77
C LEU A 418 0.13 -23.32 -13.15
N ALA A 419 -0.39 -24.42 -13.70
CA ALA A 419 0.41 -25.57 -14.14
C ALA A 419 1.32 -25.22 -15.33
N ALA A 420 0.83 -24.37 -16.25
CA ALA A 420 1.63 -23.86 -17.36
C ALA A 420 2.80 -22.94 -16.92
N MET A 421 2.80 -22.46 -15.67
CA MET A 421 3.86 -21.60 -15.14
C MET A 421 5.06 -22.42 -14.65
N GLN A 422 6.19 -22.29 -15.33
CA GLN A 422 7.47 -22.85 -14.88
C GLN A 422 8.17 -21.88 -13.94
N LEU A 423 8.46 -22.33 -12.71
CA LEU A 423 9.25 -21.53 -11.76
C LEU A 423 10.73 -21.58 -12.16
N PRO A 424 11.43 -20.43 -12.18
CA PRO A 424 12.85 -20.41 -12.48
C PRO A 424 13.65 -21.11 -11.38
N ARG A 425 14.74 -21.78 -11.75
CA ARG A 425 15.73 -22.27 -10.77
C ARG A 425 16.42 -21.08 -10.12
N THR A 426 16.43 -21.05 -8.79
CA THR A 426 17.01 -19.98 -7.96
C THR A 426 18.40 -20.30 -7.39
N SER A 427 18.90 -21.52 -7.61
CA SER A 427 20.14 -22.06 -7.01
C SER A 427 21.41 -21.24 -7.26
N ASN A 428 21.43 -20.41 -8.31
CA ASN A 428 22.60 -19.63 -8.74
C ASN A 428 22.39 -18.11 -8.61
N LEU A 429 21.36 -17.66 -7.88
CA LEU A 429 21.12 -16.23 -7.70
C LEU A 429 22.10 -15.62 -6.69
N GLU A 430 22.65 -14.46 -7.03
CA GLU A 430 23.43 -13.65 -6.10
C GLU A 430 22.49 -13.09 -5.02
N ARG A 431 22.72 -13.51 -3.78
CA ARG A 431 21.92 -13.14 -2.62
C ARG A 431 22.51 -11.90 -1.97
N GLN A 432 21.73 -10.82 -1.90
CA GLN A 432 22.13 -9.59 -1.23
C GLN A 432 21.44 -9.51 0.14
N PRO A 433 22.18 -9.29 1.25
CA PRO A 433 21.54 -9.07 2.54
C PRO A 433 20.69 -7.78 2.49
N LEU A 434 19.54 -7.77 3.16
CA LEU A 434 18.68 -6.58 3.20
C LEU A 434 19.37 -5.41 3.91
N ASP A 435 20.16 -5.66 4.94
CA ASP A 435 21.02 -4.68 5.57
C ASP A 435 22.29 -5.36 6.12
N GLU A 436 23.28 -4.57 6.55
CA GLU A 436 24.60 -5.07 7.01
C GLU A 436 24.52 -6.10 8.14
N ASN A 437 23.43 -6.07 8.93
CA ASN A 437 23.21 -6.96 10.08
C ASN A 437 22.08 -7.97 9.83
N SER A 438 21.43 -7.93 8.66
CA SER A 438 20.28 -8.76 8.36
C SER A 438 20.72 -10.17 7.98
N THR A 439 20.10 -11.15 8.63
CA THR A 439 20.21 -12.56 8.22
C THR A 439 19.23 -12.90 7.08
N VAL A 440 18.45 -11.91 6.62
CA VAL A 440 17.50 -12.05 5.52
C VAL A 440 18.12 -11.57 4.23
N PHE A 441 18.14 -12.46 3.25
CA PHE A 441 18.65 -12.18 1.93
C PHE A 441 17.52 -11.92 0.95
N PHE A 442 17.76 -11.05 -0.02
CA PHE A 442 16.92 -10.81 -1.17
C PHE A 442 17.71 -11.11 -2.45
N ALA A 443 17.11 -11.85 -3.36
CA ALA A 443 17.66 -12.07 -4.69
C ALA A 443 16.55 -11.96 -5.73
N LYS A 444 16.87 -11.38 -6.89
CA LYS A 444 15.93 -11.22 -7.99
C LYS A 444 16.41 -11.92 -9.25
N LYS A 445 15.54 -12.73 -9.85
CA LYS A 445 15.67 -13.13 -11.26
C LYS A 445 14.61 -12.42 -12.09
N ARG A 446 15.03 -11.61 -13.07
CA ARG A 446 14.11 -11.05 -14.07
C ARG A 446 13.82 -12.10 -15.13
N GLU A 447 12.55 -12.47 -15.29
CA GLU A 447 12.04 -13.15 -16.48
C GLU A 447 11.22 -12.14 -17.30
N ARG A 448 10.91 -12.45 -18.57
CA ARG A 448 10.22 -11.50 -19.48
C ARG A 448 8.92 -10.90 -18.91
N GLU A 449 8.22 -11.61 -18.01
CA GLU A 449 6.90 -11.24 -17.48
C GLU A 449 6.71 -11.46 -15.97
N SER A 450 7.75 -11.88 -15.27
CA SER A 450 7.68 -12.24 -13.85
C SER A 450 8.97 -11.93 -13.11
N ALA A 451 8.87 -11.85 -11.78
CA ALA A 451 10.01 -11.73 -10.89
C ALA A 451 10.00 -12.89 -9.90
N ALA A 452 11.16 -13.53 -9.74
CA ALA A 452 11.43 -14.46 -8.67
C ALA A 452 12.21 -13.78 -7.56
N TYR A 453 11.73 -13.94 -6.33
CA TYR A 453 12.30 -13.38 -5.12
C TYR A 453 12.66 -14.52 -4.18
N VAL A 454 13.83 -14.49 -3.56
CA VAL A 454 14.25 -15.46 -2.54
C VAL A 454 14.42 -14.74 -1.22
N PHE A 455 13.77 -15.24 -0.17
CA PHE A 455 14.00 -14.82 1.23
C PHE A 455 14.47 -16.02 2.03
N SER A 456 15.61 -15.96 2.71
CA SER A 456 16.13 -17.04 3.56
C SER A 456 16.65 -16.48 4.88
N ASN A 457 16.46 -17.21 5.97
CA ASN A 457 17.21 -17.01 7.21
C ASN A 457 18.44 -17.94 7.22
N ASP A 458 19.61 -17.41 7.60
CA ASP A 458 20.84 -18.17 7.90
C ASP A 458 21.25 -19.25 6.87
N ARG A 459 21.71 -18.81 5.69
CA ARG A 459 22.37 -19.63 4.66
C ARG A 459 21.54 -20.82 4.12
N GLY A 460 20.25 -20.63 3.87
CA GLY A 460 19.47 -21.51 2.98
C GLY A 460 18.23 -22.17 3.59
N ALA A 461 17.86 -21.89 4.85
CA ALA A 461 16.59 -22.34 5.40
C ALA A 461 15.43 -21.40 5.01
N ASN A 462 14.24 -21.98 4.83
CA ASN A 462 12.97 -21.29 4.54
C ASN A 462 12.96 -20.42 3.27
N GLU A 463 13.63 -20.85 2.20
CA GLU A 463 13.66 -20.10 0.94
C GLU A 463 12.27 -20.06 0.30
N VAL A 464 11.70 -18.86 0.16
CA VAL A 464 10.43 -18.67 -0.55
C VAL A 464 10.69 -18.04 -1.90
N THR A 465 10.21 -18.69 -2.97
CA THR A 465 10.25 -18.20 -4.35
C THR A 465 8.86 -17.81 -4.81
N PHE A 466 8.67 -16.58 -5.29
CA PHE A 466 7.41 -16.13 -5.90
C PHE A 466 7.54 -16.03 -7.43
N LEU A 467 6.42 -16.09 -8.14
CA LEU A 467 6.33 -15.78 -9.57
C LEU A 467 5.02 -15.05 -9.84
N ARG A 468 5.14 -13.76 -10.17
CA ARG A 468 4.02 -12.85 -10.40
C ARG A 468 3.62 -12.78 -11.87
N PHE A 469 2.33 -12.78 -12.18
CA PHE A 469 1.80 -12.60 -13.55
C PHE A 469 0.85 -11.40 -13.66
N GLN A 470 1.11 -10.50 -14.62
CA GLN A 470 0.25 -9.34 -14.90
C GLN A 470 -0.70 -9.59 -16.10
N ASN A 471 -1.95 -9.92 -15.77
CA ASN A 471 -3.25 -9.69 -16.43
C ASN A 471 -3.49 -9.82 -17.96
N ARG A 472 -2.51 -10.09 -18.83
CA ARG A 472 -2.80 -10.25 -20.28
C ARG A 472 -3.44 -11.59 -20.66
N HIS A 473 -3.38 -12.60 -19.77
CA HIS A 473 -3.97 -13.93 -19.94
C HIS A 473 -5.23 -14.20 -19.09
N LEU A 474 -5.70 -13.21 -18.31
CA LEU A 474 -6.90 -13.34 -17.45
C LEU A 474 -8.17 -12.72 -18.07
N LYS A 475 -8.11 -12.22 -19.31
CA LYS A 475 -9.30 -11.72 -20.03
C LYS A 475 -10.33 -12.84 -20.18
N GLY A 476 -11.49 -12.70 -19.52
CA GLY A 476 -12.56 -13.70 -19.52
C GLY A 476 -12.54 -14.66 -18.32
N ALA A 477 -11.64 -14.46 -17.35
CA ALA A 477 -11.66 -15.24 -16.11
C ALA A 477 -12.98 -15.00 -15.34
N PRO A 478 -13.62 -16.07 -14.81
CA PRO A 478 -14.88 -15.95 -14.09
C PRO A 478 -14.73 -15.10 -12.82
N ILE A 479 -15.80 -14.40 -12.45
CA ILE A 479 -15.89 -13.71 -11.16
C ILE A 479 -15.92 -14.78 -10.07
N LEU A 480 -14.92 -14.80 -9.19
CA LEU A 480 -14.83 -15.81 -8.12
C LEU A 480 -16.08 -15.83 -7.23
N SER A 481 -16.66 -14.66 -6.94
CA SER A 481 -17.91 -14.55 -6.15
C SER A 481 -19.17 -15.00 -6.90
N GLY A 482 -19.15 -15.05 -8.24
CA GLY A 482 -20.29 -15.47 -9.06
C GLY A 482 -20.30 -16.96 -9.39
N THR A 483 -19.14 -17.63 -9.32
CA THR A 483 -19.00 -19.05 -9.70
C THR A 483 -18.65 -19.98 -8.54
N GLN A 484 -18.28 -19.45 -7.37
CA GLN A 484 -17.98 -20.25 -6.19
C GLN A 484 -18.72 -19.73 -4.97
N ASP A 485 -19.22 -20.66 -4.14
CA ASP A 485 -19.69 -20.33 -2.80
C ASP A 485 -18.48 -19.99 -1.92
N LEU A 486 -18.17 -18.70 -1.85
CA LEU A 486 -17.08 -18.20 -1.00
C LEU A 486 -17.35 -18.42 0.50
N SER A 487 -18.57 -18.83 0.89
CA SER A 487 -18.85 -19.20 2.28
C SER A 487 -18.24 -20.53 2.70
N ALA A 488 -17.81 -21.36 1.73
CA ALA A 488 -17.00 -22.56 1.96
C ALA A 488 -15.48 -22.27 2.00
N VAL A 489 -15.05 -21.03 1.72
CA VAL A 489 -13.64 -20.63 1.80
C VAL A 489 -13.21 -20.62 3.26
N ALA A 490 -12.29 -21.52 3.61
CA ALA A 490 -11.67 -21.47 4.93
C ALA A 490 -10.94 -20.14 5.17
N TYR A 491 -11.11 -19.57 6.38
CA TYR A 491 -10.44 -18.36 6.88
C TYR A 491 -8.91 -18.37 6.81
N ARG A 492 -8.31 -19.49 6.45
CA ARG A 492 -6.86 -19.60 6.22
C ARG A 492 -6.41 -18.91 4.95
N ASN A 493 -7.31 -18.39 4.11
CA ASN A 493 -6.94 -17.90 2.78
C ASN A 493 -7.34 -16.44 2.40
N LEU A 494 -8.40 -15.81 2.95
CA LEU A 494 -8.83 -14.39 2.73
C LEU A 494 -8.16 -13.16 3.48
N LEU A 495 -7.47 -12.20 2.81
CA LEU A 495 -7.18 -10.85 3.40
C LEU A 495 -8.03 -9.72 2.81
N ALA A 496 -8.71 -8.91 3.63
CA ALA A 496 -9.15 -7.54 3.26
C ALA A 496 -8.03 -6.51 3.01
N ALA A 497 -8.13 -5.82 1.89
CA ALA A 497 -7.32 -4.67 1.55
C ALA A 497 -8.18 -3.57 0.91
N ARG A 498 -7.65 -2.35 0.83
CA ARG A 498 -8.44 -1.14 0.51
C ARG A 498 -9.35 -1.24 -0.73
N ASP A 499 -8.91 -1.93 -1.77
CA ASP A 499 -9.65 -2.08 -3.03
C ASP A 499 -10.20 -3.50 -3.27
N GLY A 500 -10.15 -4.38 -2.26
CA GLY A 500 -10.61 -5.77 -2.39
C GLY A 500 -10.02 -6.74 -1.39
N PHE A 501 -9.59 -7.91 -1.85
CA PHE A 501 -9.01 -8.92 -0.98
C PHE A 501 -8.06 -9.88 -1.68
N TYR A 502 -7.30 -10.62 -0.89
CA TYR A 502 -6.44 -11.71 -1.35
C TYR A 502 -6.95 -13.06 -0.93
N LEU A 503 -6.68 -14.07 -1.74
CA LEU A 503 -6.93 -15.47 -1.46
C LEU A 503 -5.63 -16.27 -1.57
N HIS A 504 -5.21 -16.91 -0.49
CA HIS A 504 -4.12 -17.89 -0.47
C HIS A 504 -4.66 -19.26 -0.89
N ALA A 505 -4.49 -19.70 -2.11
CA ALA A 505 -4.82 -21.09 -2.47
C ALA A 505 -3.65 -22.01 -2.07
N LYS A 506 -3.59 -22.40 -0.78
CA LYS A 506 -2.46 -23.18 -0.24
C LYS A 506 -2.22 -24.49 -0.99
N ALA A 507 -3.28 -25.24 -1.29
CA ALA A 507 -3.19 -26.51 -2.03
C ALA A 507 -2.63 -26.33 -3.44
N ASP A 508 -2.90 -25.19 -4.07
CA ASP A 508 -2.45 -24.85 -5.42
C ASP A 508 -1.16 -24.02 -5.43
N HIS A 509 -0.56 -23.77 -4.25
CA HIS A 509 0.61 -22.90 -4.07
C HIS A 509 0.47 -21.54 -4.77
N ALA A 510 -0.71 -20.93 -4.62
CA ALA A 510 -1.03 -19.69 -5.32
C ALA A 510 -1.62 -18.61 -4.40
N ILE A 511 -1.48 -17.35 -4.81
CA ILE A 511 -2.12 -16.19 -4.22
C ILE A 511 -2.95 -15.53 -5.32
N ILE A 512 -4.20 -15.18 -5.03
CA ILE A 512 -5.11 -14.49 -5.95
C ILE A 512 -5.51 -13.17 -5.35
N LYS A 513 -5.33 -12.10 -6.11
CA LYS A 513 -5.86 -10.77 -5.81
C LYS A 513 -7.24 -10.63 -6.43
N VAL A 514 -8.17 -10.11 -5.66
CA VAL A 514 -9.56 -9.90 -6.03
C VAL A 514 -9.96 -8.47 -5.64
N ASP A 515 -10.84 -7.83 -6.41
CA ASP A 515 -11.45 -6.56 -6.05
C ASP A 515 -12.54 -6.71 -4.97
N SER A 516 -13.05 -5.59 -4.47
CA SER A 516 -14.08 -5.54 -3.42
C SER A 516 -15.41 -6.24 -3.77
N LYS A 517 -15.65 -6.54 -5.06
CA LYS A 517 -16.85 -7.20 -5.57
C LYS A 517 -16.61 -8.65 -6.00
N GLY A 518 -15.37 -9.13 -5.99
CA GLY A 518 -15.03 -10.52 -6.36
C GLY A 518 -14.35 -10.71 -7.72
N GLY A 519 -13.97 -9.63 -8.42
CA GLY A 519 -13.24 -9.70 -9.69
C GLY A 519 -11.74 -9.96 -9.52
N VAL A 520 -11.17 -10.96 -10.21
CA VAL A 520 -9.74 -11.29 -10.12
C VAL A 520 -8.89 -10.23 -10.81
N LEU A 521 -7.90 -9.67 -10.13
CA LEU A 521 -6.97 -8.68 -10.70
C LEU A 521 -5.55 -9.24 -10.93
N GLU A 522 -5.12 -10.24 -10.15
CA GLU A 522 -3.75 -10.77 -10.22
C GLU A 522 -3.66 -12.19 -9.63
N MET A 523 -2.71 -12.98 -10.13
CA MET A 523 -2.35 -14.31 -9.60
C MET A 523 -0.83 -14.42 -9.43
N VAL A 524 -0.41 -15.08 -8.35
CA VAL A 524 1.00 -15.32 -8.02
C VAL A 524 1.15 -16.79 -7.68
N LYS A 525 2.14 -17.46 -8.26
CA LYS A 525 2.56 -18.82 -7.88
C LYS A 525 3.74 -18.74 -6.92
N TYR A 526 3.84 -19.62 -5.93
CA TYR A 526 4.98 -19.63 -5.02
C TYR A 526 5.49 -21.05 -4.75
N VAL A 527 6.74 -21.17 -4.30
CA VAL A 527 7.32 -22.40 -3.73
C VAL A 527 8.06 -22.04 -2.45
N VAL A 528 7.96 -22.92 -1.46
CA VAL A 528 8.77 -22.86 -0.23
C VAL A 528 9.71 -24.05 -0.28
N HIS A 529 11.02 -23.78 -0.23
CA HIS A 529 12.10 -24.75 -0.27
C HIS A 529 12.56 -25.18 1.11
#